data_AF-A0A926WBZ4-F1
#
_entry.id   AF-A0A926WBZ4-F1
#
_cell.length_a   1.000
_cell.length_b   1.000
_cell.length_c   1.000
_cell.angle_alpha   90.00
_cell.angle_beta   90.00
_cell.angle_gamma   90.00
#
_symmetry.space_group_name_H-M   'P 1'
#
loop_
_entity.id
_entity.type
_entity.pdbx_description
1 polymer ?
#
loop_
_entity_poly.entity_id
_entity_poly.type
_entity_poly.pdbx_seq_one_letter_code
_entity_poly.pdbx_strand_id
1 'polypeptide(L)'
;MIRVKVKSASALKKLATLAEKAKHMDRPLRQGALYKERSTKEQFASETDPDGAAWAPLARSTLRRKKTSSILRETGSTAVSVAMVGPSGLVVRVVVGTGYAIYHQTGTTKMPQRKILGWADKDREKIAKIFERYFSV
;
A
#
# COMPACT_ATOMS: atom_id res chain seq x y z
N MET A 1 -20.29 -29.94 -36.41
CA MET A 1 -20.08 -29.94 -34.94
C MET A 1 -18.60 -30.13 -34.68
N ILE A 2 -17.95 -29.25 -33.92
CA ILE A 2 -16.51 -29.34 -33.59
C ILE A 2 -16.38 -29.64 -32.08
N ARG A 3 -15.56 -30.63 -31.71
CA ARG A 3 -15.23 -30.97 -30.31
C ARG A 3 -13.75 -30.72 -30.04
N VAL A 4 -13.45 -29.99 -28.96
CA VAL A 4 -12.09 -29.77 -28.45
C VAL A 4 -11.94 -30.54 -27.13
N LYS A 5 -10.88 -31.34 -27.00
CA LYS A 5 -10.55 -32.08 -25.76
C LYS A 5 -9.11 -31.75 -25.33
N VAL A 6 -8.94 -31.39 -24.06
CA VAL A 6 -7.62 -31.25 -23.44
C VAL A 6 -7.16 -32.63 -22.97
N LYS A 7 -6.06 -33.15 -23.52
CA LYS A 7 -5.53 -34.50 -23.19
C LYS A 7 -4.54 -34.51 -22.02
N SER A 8 -4.05 -33.35 -21.60
CA SER A 8 -2.99 -33.27 -20.60
C SER A 8 -3.56 -33.30 -19.18
N ALA A 9 -3.48 -34.46 -18.52
CA ALA A 9 -3.85 -34.62 -17.12
C ALA A 9 -3.00 -33.71 -16.20
N SER A 10 -1.73 -33.50 -16.54
CA SER A 10 -0.84 -32.61 -15.79
C SER A 10 -1.25 -31.14 -15.90
N ALA A 11 -1.70 -30.68 -17.07
CA ALA A 11 -2.22 -29.33 -17.26
C ALA A 11 -3.52 -29.11 -16.46
N LEU A 12 -4.45 -30.07 -16.51
CA LEU A 12 -5.69 -30.00 -15.73
C LEU A 12 -5.42 -29.97 -14.22
N LYS A 13 -4.46 -30.77 -13.74
CA LYS A 13 -4.04 -30.76 -12.33
C LYS A 13 -3.47 -29.40 -11.91
N LYS A 14 -2.59 -28.80 -12.73
CA LYS A 14 -2.04 -27.47 -12.47
C LYS A 14 -3.13 -26.41 -12.39
N LEU A 15 -4.09 -26.42 -13.33
CA LEU A 15 -5.24 -25.50 -13.31
C LEU A 15 -6.10 -25.68 -12.06
N ALA A 16 -6.36 -26.93 -11.64
CA ALA A 16 -7.09 -27.20 -10.41
C ALA A 16 -6.34 -26.66 -9.17
N THR A 17 -5.01 -26.81 -9.11
CA THR A 17 -4.20 -26.24 -8.02
C THR A 17 -4.22 -24.72 -8.02
N LEU A 18 -4.13 -24.08 -9.18
CA LEU A 18 -4.25 -22.62 -9.29
C LEU A 18 -5.64 -22.14 -8.85
N ALA A 19 -6.71 -22.82 -9.29
CA ALA A 19 -8.08 -22.51 -8.89
C ALA A 19 -8.29 -22.67 -7.39
N GLU A 20 -7.69 -23.67 -6.76
CA GLU A 20 -7.77 -23.83 -5.31
C GLU A 20 -6.99 -22.74 -4.58
N LYS A 21 -5.75 -22.43 -5.00
CA LYS A 21 -4.99 -21.29 -4.47
C LYS A 21 -5.77 -19.98 -4.60
N ALA A 22 -6.51 -19.79 -5.70
CA ALA A 22 -7.32 -18.61 -5.96
C ALA A 22 -8.44 -18.37 -4.93
N LYS A 23 -8.92 -19.43 -4.28
CA LYS A 23 -9.90 -19.32 -3.18
C LYS A 23 -9.27 -18.83 -1.87
N HIS A 24 -7.97 -19.02 -1.71
CA HIS A 24 -7.24 -18.72 -0.46
C HIS A 24 -6.28 -17.54 -0.65
N MET A 25 -6.82 -16.36 -0.92
CA MET A 25 -6.03 -15.14 -1.19
C MET A 25 -5.52 -14.42 0.06
N ASP A 26 -5.87 -14.88 1.27
CA ASP A 26 -5.54 -14.18 2.51
C ASP A 26 -4.05 -13.88 2.64
N ARG A 27 -3.21 -14.87 2.32
CA ARG A 27 -1.76 -14.76 2.46
C ARG A 27 -1.16 -13.71 1.52
N PRO A 28 -1.31 -13.79 0.18
CA PRO A 28 -0.74 -12.77 -0.71
C PRO A 28 -1.35 -11.38 -0.48
N LEU A 29 -2.65 -11.28 -0.13
CA LEU A 29 -3.27 -10.00 0.22
C LEU A 29 -2.64 -9.37 1.46
N ARG A 30 -2.50 -10.13 2.55
CA ARG A 30 -1.84 -9.65 3.78
C ARG A 30 -0.41 -9.21 3.51
N GLN A 31 0.35 -10.00 2.75
CA GLN A 31 1.73 -9.67 2.43
C GLN A 31 1.84 -8.38 1.60
N GLY A 32 0.99 -8.21 0.59
CA GLY A 32 0.95 -6.98 -0.20
C GLY A 32 0.59 -5.75 0.62
N ALA A 33 -0.40 -5.86 1.51
CA ALA A 33 -0.80 -4.75 2.37
C ALA A 33 0.23 -4.44 3.47
N LEU A 34 0.86 -5.44 4.07
CA LEU A 34 1.96 -5.23 5.03
C LEU A 34 3.17 -4.54 4.38
N TYR A 35 3.50 -4.93 3.15
CA TYR A 35 4.50 -4.21 2.36
C TYR A 35 4.10 -2.73 2.21
N LYS A 36 2.85 -2.47 1.82
CA LYS A 36 2.40 -1.09 1.61
C LYS A 36 2.30 -0.28 2.90
N GLU A 37 1.87 -0.88 3.99
CA GLU A 37 1.86 -0.27 5.32
C GLU A 37 3.28 0.15 5.71
N ARG A 38 4.26 -0.76 5.59
CA ARG A 38 5.67 -0.46 5.88
C ARG A 38 6.20 0.66 4.99
N SER A 39 6.00 0.58 3.67
CA SER A 39 6.47 1.62 2.74
C SER A 39 5.83 2.99 3.04
N THR A 40 4.57 3.01 3.46
CA THR A 40 3.90 4.25 3.87
C THR A 40 4.49 4.80 5.16
N LYS A 41 4.88 3.95 6.13
CA LYS A 41 5.58 4.39 7.34
C LYS A 41 6.99 4.92 7.03
N GLU A 42 7.70 4.31 6.08
CA GLU A 42 9.01 4.76 5.61
C GLU A 42 8.95 6.15 4.97
N GLN A 43 7.88 6.46 4.23
CA GLN A 43 7.64 7.79 3.66
C GLN A 43 7.61 8.91 4.71
N PHE A 44 7.06 8.66 5.91
CA PHE A 44 7.14 9.61 7.03
C PHE A 44 8.56 9.78 7.55
N ALA A 45 9.40 8.74 7.48
CA ALA A 45 10.79 8.83 7.91
C ALA A 45 11.67 9.56 6.90
N SER A 46 11.43 9.35 5.59
CA SER A 46 12.17 10.02 4.52
C SER A 46 11.57 11.36 4.09
N GLU A 47 10.39 11.73 4.61
CA GLU A 47 9.63 12.93 4.24
C GLU A 47 9.33 13.00 2.72
N THR A 48 8.96 11.85 2.16
CA THR A 48 8.66 11.70 0.72
C THR A 48 7.26 11.19 0.51
N ASP A 49 6.69 11.48 -0.66
CA ASP A 49 5.43 10.90 -1.12
C ASP A 49 5.62 9.47 -1.68
N PRO A 50 4.54 8.78 -2.07
CA PRO A 50 4.63 7.41 -2.61
C PRO A 50 5.54 7.29 -3.83
N ASP A 51 5.57 8.34 -4.65
CA ASP A 51 6.28 8.42 -5.92
C ASP A 51 7.78 8.77 -5.69
N GLY A 52 8.14 9.13 -4.46
CA GLY A 52 9.51 9.40 -4.00
C GLY A 52 9.89 10.89 -3.99
N ALA A 53 8.96 11.78 -4.33
CA ALA A 53 9.19 13.21 -4.26
C ALA A 53 9.16 13.69 -2.81
N ALA A 54 10.05 14.62 -2.44
CA ALA A 54 10.02 15.22 -1.11
C ALA A 54 8.69 15.96 -0.89
N TRP A 55 8.13 15.85 0.31
CA TRP A 55 6.96 16.61 0.68
C TRP A 55 7.24 18.11 0.70
N ALA A 56 6.20 18.90 0.40
CA ALA A 56 6.29 20.35 0.44
C ALA A 56 6.76 20.83 1.83
N PRO A 57 7.75 21.75 1.89
CA PRO A 57 8.36 22.17 3.14
C PRO A 57 7.36 22.82 4.09
N LEU A 58 7.71 22.89 5.36
CA LEU A 58 6.92 23.64 6.35
C LEU A 58 7.11 25.15 6.12
N ALA A 59 6.03 25.92 6.30
CA ALA A 59 6.11 27.36 6.33
C ALA A 59 7.00 27.83 7.49
N ARG A 60 7.72 28.95 7.33
CA ARG A 60 8.59 29.51 8.37
C ARG A 60 7.84 29.78 9.68
N SER A 61 6.58 30.20 9.61
CA SER A 61 5.71 30.39 10.78
C SER A 61 5.42 29.08 11.52
N THR A 62 5.23 27.97 10.80
CA THR A 62 5.06 26.64 11.40
C THR A 62 6.33 26.19 12.09
N LEU A 63 7.50 26.37 11.45
CA LEU A 63 8.79 26.01 12.05
C LEU A 63 9.08 26.77 13.35
N ARG A 64 8.65 28.03 13.46
CA ARG A 64 8.78 28.81 14.70
C ARG A 64 7.94 28.29 15.87
N ARG A 65 6.82 27.60 15.58
CA ARG A 65 5.86 27.12 16.58
C ARG A 65 6.08 25.65 16.95
N LYS A 66 6.49 24.84 15.96
CA LYS A 66 6.58 23.39 16.07
C LYS A 66 7.80 22.98 16.90
N LYS A 67 7.68 21.91 17.69
CA LYS A 67 8.79 21.40 18.51
C LYS A 67 9.92 20.75 17.72
N THR A 68 9.67 20.40 16.46
CA THR A 68 10.64 19.72 15.57
C THR A 68 10.50 20.26 14.14
N SER A 69 11.56 20.16 13.34
CA SER A 69 11.52 20.51 11.91
C SER A 69 10.85 19.44 11.03
N SER A 70 10.63 18.23 11.55
CA SER A 70 10.18 17.10 10.72
C SER A 70 8.75 17.24 10.17
N ILE A 71 8.57 16.98 8.89
CA ILE A 71 7.28 17.08 8.20
C ILE A 71 6.37 15.92 8.64
N LEU A 72 5.10 16.23 8.96
CA LEU A 72 4.11 15.28 9.48
C LEU A 72 4.52 14.47 10.73
N ARG A 73 5.55 14.93 11.46
CA ARG A 73 6.09 14.24 12.65
C ARG A 73 6.41 15.22 13.77
N GLU A 74 5.37 15.72 14.44
CA GLU A 74 5.54 16.36 15.75
C GLU A 74 5.47 15.31 16.87
N THR A 75 4.38 14.55 16.94
CA THR A 75 4.20 13.43 17.88
C THR A 75 4.41 12.07 17.23
N GLY A 76 4.39 12.01 15.90
CA GLY A 76 4.44 10.75 15.13
C GLY A 76 3.13 9.96 15.08
N SER A 77 2.04 10.45 15.69
CA SER A 77 0.78 9.71 15.77
C SER A 77 0.17 9.37 14.41
N THR A 78 0.30 10.25 13.40
CA THR A 78 -0.12 9.95 12.02
C THR A 78 0.58 8.72 11.47
N ALA A 79 1.91 8.68 11.56
CA ALA A 79 2.73 7.60 11.03
C ALA A 79 2.42 6.27 11.74
N VAL A 80 2.22 6.30 13.06
CA VAL A 80 1.84 5.12 13.84
C VAL A 80 0.43 4.63 13.48
N SER A 81 -0.48 5.54 13.13
CA SER A 81 -1.86 5.20 12.74
C SER A 81 -2.01 4.55 11.36
N VAL A 82 -0.92 4.40 10.60
CA VAL A 82 -0.93 3.68 9.34
C VAL A 82 -1.08 2.18 9.63
N ALA A 83 -2.13 1.56 9.12
CA ALA A 83 -2.44 0.17 9.41
C ALA A 83 -3.10 -0.55 8.23
N MET A 84 -2.82 -1.84 8.10
CA MET A 84 -3.61 -2.78 7.30
C MET A 84 -4.96 -3.09 7.99
N VAL A 85 -6.02 -3.15 7.19
CA VAL A 85 -7.36 -3.62 7.61
C VAL A 85 -7.83 -4.73 6.68
N GLY A 86 -8.22 -5.87 7.26
CA GLY A 86 -8.67 -7.07 6.55
C GLY A 86 -7.61 -8.19 6.51
N PRO A 87 -7.59 -9.03 5.47
CA PRO A 87 -8.49 -9.05 4.32
C PRO A 87 -9.94 -9.38 4.71
N SER A 88 -10.87 -8.96 3.86
CA SER A 88 -12.27 -9.34 3.88
C SER A 88 -12.63 -9.77 2.46
N GLY A 89 -12.79 -11.07 2.25
CA GLY A 89 -12.81 -11.66 0.91
C GLY A 89 -11.52 -11.34 0.15
N LEU A 90 -11.66 -10.85 -1.08
CA LEU A 90 -10.53 -10.50 -1.96
C LEU A 90 -10.02 -9.06 -1.75
N VAL A 91 -10.42 -8.40 -0.67
CA VAL A 91 -10.10 -6.99 -0.42
C VAL A 91 -9.26 -6.86 0.84
N VAL A 92 -8.16 -6.12 0.73
CA VAL A 92 -7.36 -5.64 1.85
C VAL A 92 -7.17 -4.14 1.70
N ARG A 93 -7.13 -3.41 2.82
CA ARG A 93 -6.98 -1.95 2.84
C ARG A 93 -5.74 -1.55 3.64
N VAL A 94 -5.10 -0.46 3.24
CA VAL A 94 -4.14 0.26 4.06
C VAL A 94 -4.72 1.64 4.31
N VAL A 95 -4.83 2.02 5.57
CA VAL A 95 -5.52 3.24 6.01
C VAL A 95 -4.61 4.08 6.88
N VAL A 96 -4.94 5.36 7.03
CA VAL A 96 -4.33 6.28 8.01
C VAL A 96 -5.42 6.67 9.00
N GLY A 97 -5.26 6.30 10.27
CA GLY A 97 -6.32 6.42 11.28
C GLY A 97 -6.54 7.83 11.85
N THR A 98 -5.77 8.83 11.43
CA THR A 98 -5.92 10.21 11.94
C THR A 98 -6.81 11.03 11.02
N GLY A 99 -7.90 11.59 11.56
CA GLY A 99 -8.89 12.33 10.76
C GLY A 99 -8.32 13.53 10.00
N TYR A 100 -7.26 14.17 10.50
CA TYR A 100 -6.60 15.29 9.82
C TYR A 100 -5.67 14.86 8.66
N ALA A 101 -5.36 13.57 8.52
CA ALA A 101 -4.50 13.07 7.45
C ALA A 101 -5.08 13.35 6.06
N ILE A 102 -6.41 13.46 5.95
CA ILE A 102 -7.06 13.81 4.68
C ILE A 102 -6.60 15.17 4.15
N TYR A 103 -6.43 16.17 5.01
CA TYR A 103 -5.98 17.50 4.60
C TYR A 103 -4.54 17.48 4.08
N HIS A 104 -3.70 16.57 4.59
CA HIS A 104 -2.37 16.35 4.03
C HIS A 104 -2.45 15.58 2.72
N GLN A 105 -3.29 14.56 2.64
CA GLN A 105 -3.49 13.75 1.45
C GLN A 105 -3.93 14.59 0.23
N THR A 106 -4.83 15.55 0.41
CA THR A 106 -5.41 16.36 -0.67
C THR A 106 -4.85 17.77 -0.76
N GLY A 107 -4.21 18.27 0.31
CA GLY A 107 -3.96 19.70 0.48
C GLY A 107 -5.23 20.49 0.80
N THR A 108 -5.05 21.77 1.09
CA THR A 108 -6.11 22.77 1.30
C THR A 108 -5.67 24.11 0.74
N THR A 109 -6.56 25.12 0.75
CA THR A 109 -6.19 26.49 0.36
C THR A 109 -5.07 27.10 1.23
N LYS A 110 -4.88 26.60 2.46
CA LYS A 110 -3.89 27.11 3.42
C LYS A 110 -2.69 26.19 3.61
N MET A 111 -2.68 25.02 2.98
CA MET A 111 -1.66 24.00 3.20
C MET A 111 -1.41 23.19 1.94
N PRO A 112 -0.16 23.09 1.46
CA PRO A 112 0.15 22.28 0.30
C PRO A 112 -0.11 20.80 0.58
N GLN A 113 -0.39 20.06 -0.49
CA GLN A 113 -0.52 18.61 -0.43
C GLN A 113 0.79 17.97 0.02
N ARG A 114 0.66 16.95 0.88
CA ARG A 114 1.70 16.02 1.29
C ARG A 114 1.09 14.63 1.21
N LYS A 115 1.06 14.08 -0.01
CA LYS A 115 0.40 12.81 -0.34
C LYS A 115 1.00 11.70 0.52
N ILE A 116 0.17 11.02 1.30
CA ILE A 116 0.56 9.95 2.23
C ILE A 116 0.23 8.59 1.60
N LEU A 117 -0.96 8.46 1.04
CA LEU A 117 -1.43 7.24 0.39
C LEU A 117 -1.37 7.40 -1.14
N GLY A 118 -0.96 6.33 -1.81
CA GLY A 118 -0.87 6.24 -3.27
C GLY A 118 -0.11 5.00 -3.68
N TRP A 119 -0.17 4.64 -4.96
CA TRP A 119 0.55 3.49 -5.51
C TRP A 119 1.60 3.99 -6.50
N ALA A 120 2.87 3.78 -6.19
CA ALA A 120 3.95 3.98 -7.15
C ALA A 120 4.15 2.72 -7.99
N ASP A 121 4.81 2.85 -9.15
CA ASP A 121 5.05 1.71 -10.04
C ASP A 121 5.85 0.59 -9.36
N LYS A 122 6.84 0.96 -8.54
CA LYS A 122 7.59 0.02 -7.70
C LYS A 122 6.71 -0.82 -6.76
N ASP A 123 5.60 -0.25 -6.28
CA ASP A 123 4.69 -0.96 -5.39
C ASP A 123 3.97 -2.08 -6.16
N ARG A 124 3.53 -1.77 -7.39
CA ARG A 124 2.84 -2.74 -8.27
C ARG A 124 3.76 -3.92 -8.58
N GLU A 125 5.02 -3.67 -8.91
CA GLU A 125 6.00 -4.71 -9.17
C GLU A 125 6.26 -5.61 -7.94
N LYS A 126 6.43 -5.00 -6.77
CA LYS A 126 6.67 -5.74 -5.52
C LYS A 126 5.45 -6.59 -5.14
N ILE A 127 4.25 -6.06 -5.30
CA ILE A 127 3.01 -6.78 -5.02
C ILE A 127 2.78 -7.89 -6.05
N ALA A 128 3.00 -7.63 -7.34
CA ALA A 128 2.91 -8.67 -8.37
C ALA A 128 3.81 -9.87 -8.03
N LYS A 129 5.07 -9.62 -7.64
CA LYS A 129 6.02 -10.66 -7.22
C LYS A 129 5.55 -11.47 -6.01
N ILE A 130 4.79 -10.86 -5.08
CA ILE A 130 4.18 -11.58 -3.95
C ILE A 130 3.13 -12.57 -4.45
N PHE A 131 2.27 -12.13 -5.37
CA PHE A 131 1.23 -12.98 -5.94
C PHE A 131 1.80 -14.07 -6.86
N GLU A 132 2.78 -13.74 -7.71
CA GLU A 132 3.49 -14.71 -8.55
C GLU A 132 4.12 -15.82 -7.72
N ARG A 133 4.81 -15.47 -6.63
CA ARG A 133 5.37 -16.45 -5.69
C ARG A 133 4.31 -17.30 -5.01
N TYR A 134 3.16 -16.71 -4.70
CA TYR A 134 2.05 -17.48 -4.13
C TYR A 134 1.51 -18.50 -5.15
N PHE A 135 1.40 -18.11 -6.41
CA PHE A 135 0.89 -18.95 -7.49
C PHE A 135 1.91 -19.86 -8.15
N SER A 136 3.22 -19.76 -7.87
CA SER A 136 4.19 -20.69 -8.41
C SER A 136 3.85 -22.13 -7.99
N VAL A 137 3.59 -22.99 -8.97
CA VAL A 137 3.26 -24.43 -8.83
C VAL A 137 4.12 -25.26 -9.77
#